data_AF-A0A925SMF7-F1
#
_entry.id   AF-A0A925SMF7-F1
#
_cell.length_a   1.000
_cell.length_b   1.000
_cell.length_c   1.000
_cell.angle_alpha   90.00
_cell.angle_beta   90.00
_cell.angle_gamma   90.00
#
_symmetry.space_group_name_H-M   'P 1'
#
loop_
_entity.id
_entity.type
_entity.pdbx_description
1 polymer ?
#
loop_
_entity_poly.entity_id
_entity_poly.type
_entity_poly.pdbx_seq_one_letter_code
_entity_poly.pdbx_strand_id
1 'polypeptide(L)'
;MRENKLVKLIFQKKLLPLILSLVIVLMVATGFMFANKKVHITVDGATLDVSTLHNTPEAVLLQAGIKLDAKDEYRLSTAKLKDGTVISVQRAVPVTVVFQGKTEVLKTAKLTVGELAESLGAKIETSKLIPAGETKIAADLHIQVITLTQQTVEREVAEPFTIIRQPDSTMSKGEEKVLEAGQDGKKTITVQLNFADGVQVSAQ
;
A
#
# COMPACT_ATOMS: atom_id res chain seq x y z
N MET A 1 52.38 -11.69 -68.50
CA MET A 1 52.14 -10.86 -67.28
C MET A 1 50.67 -10.40 -67.07
N ARG A 2 49.71 -10.70 -67.97
CA ARG A 2 48.29 -10.25 -67.84
C ARG A 2 47.37 -11.19 -67.04
N GLU A 3 47.65 -12.50 -66.99
CA GLU A 3 46.80 -13.48 -66.30
C GLU A 3 46.77 -13.31 -64.77
N ASN A 4 47.92 -13.03 -64.13
CA ASN A 4 47.95 -12.78 -62.68
C ASN A 4 47.12 -11.54 -62.27
N LYS A 5 46.98 -10.52 -63.13
CA LYS A 5 46.13 -9.36 -62.84
C LYS A 5 44.65 -9.72 -62.94
N LEU A 6 44.25 -10.53 -63.91
CA LEU A 6 42.85 -10.94 -64.11
C LEU A 6 42.37 -11.86 -62.99
N VAL A 7 43.17 -12.84 -62.58
CA VAL A 7 42.83 -13.72 -61.43
C VAL A 7 42.73 -12.92 -60.14
N LYS A 8 43.67 -12.00 -59.89
CA LYS A 8 43.64 -11.12 -58.70
C LYS A 8 42.44 -10.17 -58.72
N LEU A 9 42.04 -9.68 -59.89
CA LEU A 9 40.87 -8.80 -60.07
C LEU A 9 39.55 -9.57 -59.89
N ILE A 10 39.44 -10.80 -60.42
CA ILE A 10 38.27 -11.67 -60.23
C ILE A 10 38.17 -12.13 -58.77
N PHE A 11 39.30 -12.46 -58.14
CA PHE A 11 39.36 -12.80 -56.72
C PHE A 11 38.96 -11.60 -55.86
N GLN A 12 39.49 -10.40 -56.12
CA GLN A 12 39.08 -9.19 -55.38
C GLN A 12 37.61 -8.81 -55.60
N LYS A 13 37.07 -8.98 -56.81
CA LYS A 13 35.64 -8.73 -57.12
C LYS A 13 34.70 -9.74 -56.46
N LYS A 14 35.14 -10.97 -56.18
CA LYS A 14 34.35 -11.99 -55.46
C LYS A 14 34.60 -11.99 -53.94
N LEU A 15 35.78 -11.57 -53.49
CA LEU A 15 36.17 -11.50 -52.08
C LEU A 15 35.53 -10.30 -51.37
N LEU A 16 35.38 -9.16 -52.05
CA LEU A 16 34.74 -7.97 -51.48
C LEU A 16 33.26 -8.21 -51.08
N PRO A 17 32.37 -8.79 -51.92
CA PRO A 17 30.99 -9.09 -51.51
C PRO A 17 30.92 -10.19 -50.45
N LEU A 18 31.87 -11.15 -50.43
CA LEU A 18 31.96 -12.19 -49.40
C LEU A 18 32.28 -11.58 -48.02
N ILE A 19 33.30 -10.72 -47.94
CA ILE A 19 33.67 -10.01 -46.71
C ILE A 19 32.51 -9.12 -46.25
N LEU A 20 31.85 -8.40 -47.16
CA LEU A 20 30.69 -7.57 -46.83
C LEU A 20 29.53 -8.40 -46.25
N SER A 21 29.24 -9.56 -46.84
CA SER A 21 28.22 -10.48 -46.30
C SER A 21 28.57 -11.01 -44.91
N LEU A 22 29.84 -11.34 -44.66
CA LEU A 22 30.32 -11.79 -43.36
C LEU A 22 30.22 -10.68 -42.30
N VAL A 23 30.54 -9.44 -42.67
CA VAL A 23 30.38 -8.27 -41.79
C VAL A 23 28.91 -8.03 -41.47
N ILE A 24 28.01 -8.14 -42.44
CA ILE A 24 26.56 -8.02 -42.19
C ILE A 24 26.08 -9.13 -41.25
N VAL A 25 26.50 -10.37 -41.45
CA VAL A 25 26.16 -11.49 -40.56
C VAL A 25 26.68 -11.25 -39.14
N LEU A 26 27.92 -10.76 -38.99
CA LEU A 26 28.49 -10.42 -37.67
C LEU A 26 27.79 -9.22 -37.03
N MET A 27 27.36 -8.23 -37.81
CA MET A 27 26.65 -7.05 -37.31
C MET A 27 25.21 -7.38 -36.89
N VAL A 28 24.55 -8.28 -37.63
CA VAL A 28 23.25 -8.85 -37.26
C VAL A 28 23.39 -9.72 -36.01
N ALA A 29 24.42 -10.58 -35.93
CA ALA A 29 24.67 -11.44 -34.77
C ALA A 29 25.03 -10.65 -33.51
N THR A 30 25.88 -9.62 -33.62
CA THR A 30 26.25 -8.75 -32.49
C THR A 30 25.08 -7.83 -32.08
N GLY A 31 24.34 -7.28 -33.05
CA GLY A 31 23.10 -6.53 -32.80
C GLY A 31 22.04 -7.38 -32.11
N PHE A 32 21.93 -8.67 -32.47
CA PHE A 32 21.02 -9.62 -31.83
C PHE A 32 21.40 -9.88 -30.36
N MET A 33 22.69 -10.01 -30.05
CA MET A 33 23.15 -10.12 -28.66
C MET A 33 22.89 -8.84 -27.86
N PHE A 34 23.09 -7.66 -28.45
CA PHE A 34 22.90 -6.38 -27.75
C PHE A 34 21.41 -6.03 -27.52
N ALA A 35 20.51 -6.50 -28.39
CA ALA A 35 19.07 -6.36 -28.20
C ALA A 35 18.50 -7.30 -27.12
N ASN A 36 19.22 -8.39 -26.85
CA ASN A 36 18.83 -9.43 -25.90
C ASN A 36 19.11 -8.96 -24.48
N LYS A 37 18.06 -8.96 -23.64
CA LYS A 37 18.12 -8.56 -22.24
C LYS A 37 17.91 -9.78 -21.37
N LYS A 38 18.68 -9.90 -20.30
CA LYS A 38 18.46 -10.87 -19.23
C LYS A 38 17.62 -10.23 -18.15
N VAL A 39 16.47 -10.83 -17.85
CA VAL A 39 15.52 -10.36 -16.86
C VAL A 39 15.34 -11.46 -15.81
N HIS A 40 15.24 -11.07 -14.55
CA HIS A 40 14.98 -11.98 -13.44
C HIS A 40 13.49 -11.88 -13.08
N ILE A 41 12.77 -12.99 -13.07
CA ILE A 41 11.35 -13.02 -12.70
C ILE A 41 11.25 -13.69 -11.35
N THR A 42 10.63 -13.04 -10.37
CA THR A 42 10.35 -13.61 -9.05
C THR A 42 8.86 -13.86 -8.91
N VAL A 43 8.47 -15.12 -8.71
CA VAL A 43 7.07 -15.54 -8.51
C VAL A 43 7.04 -16.50 -7.33
N ASP A 44 6.20 -16.23 -6.33
CA ASP A 44 6.01 -17.12 -5.17
C ASP A 44 7.32 -17.49 -4.44
N GLY A 45 8.29 -16.57 -4.44
CA GLY A 45 9.61 -16.75 -3.82
C GLY A 45 10.64 -17.51 -4.67
N ALA A 46 10.25 -18.03 -5.84
CA ALA A 46 11.16 -18.63 -6.81
C ALA A 46 11.63 -17.61 -7.86
N THR A 47 12.91 -17.70 -8.26
CA THR A 47 13.50 -16.82 -9.28
C THR A 47 13.75 -17.60 -10.57
N LEU A 48 13.32 -17.04 -11.70
CA LEU A 48 13.54 -17.55 -13.05
C LEU A 48 14.26 -16.51 -13.90
N ASP A 49 15.36 -16.91 -14.52
CA ASP A 49 16.10 -16.07 -15.47
C ASP A 49 15.54 -16.25 -16.88
N VAL A 50 15.17 -15.14 -17.53
CA VAL A 50 14.65 -15.13 -18.89
C VAL A 50 15.46 -14.20 -19.76
N SER A 51 15.99 -14.74 -20.84
CA SER A 51 16.60 -13.96 -21.92
C SER A 51 15.52 -13.56 -22.91
N THR A 52 15.37 -12.26 -23.19
CA THR A 52 14.24 -11.76 -23.96
C THR A 52 14.61 -10.54 -24.82
N LEU A 53 13.98 -10.48 -26.00
CA LEU A 53 13.98 -9.32 -26.88
C LEU A 53 12.76 -8.41 -26.64
N HIS A 54 11.80 -8.85 -25.82
CA HIS A 54 10.61 -8.06 -25.51
C HIS A 54 10.97 -6.82 -24.69
N ASN A 55 10.10 -5.81 -24.77
CA ASN A 55 10.25 -4.53 -24.09
C ASN A 55 9.13 -4.26 -23.06
N THR A 56 8.18 -5.19 -22.94
CA THR A 56 7.05 -5.10 -22.00
C THR A 56 7.11 -6.26 -21.02
N PRO A 57 6.88 -6.02 -19.72
CA PRO A 57 6.87 -7.07 -18.70
C PRO A 57 5.91 -8.22 -19.03
N GLU A 58 4.72 -7.91 -19.54
CA GLU A 58 3.68 -8.89 -19.86
C GLU A 58 4.12 -9.88 -20.94
N ALA A 59 4.84 -9.41 -21.96
CA ALA A 59 5.37 -10.29 -23.01
C ALA A 59 6.51 -11.18 -22.48
N VAL A 60 7.35 -10.65 -21.58
CA VAL A 60 8.41 -11.43 -20.92
C VAL A 60 7.81 -12.51 -20.02
N LEU A 61 6.80 -12.17 -19.23
CA LEU A 61 6.07 -13.12 -18.38
C LEU A 61 5.41 -14.20 -19.23
N LEU A 62 4.74 -13.84 -20.33
CA LEU A 62 4.12 -14.81 -21.23
C LEU A 62 5.15 -15.73 -21.91
N GLN A 63 6.31 -15.20 -22.32
CA GLN A 63 7.43 -15.98 -22.85
C GLN A 63 7.92 -17.01 -21.81
N ALA A 64 7.92 -16.63 -20.54
CA ALA A 64 8.26 -17.50 -19.41
C ALA A 64 7.15 -18.50 -19.04
N GLY A 65 6.01 -18.49 -19.74
CA GLY A 65 4.84 -19.30 -19.43
C GLY A 65 3.98 -18.78 -18.27
N ILE A 66 4.28 -17.58 -17.75
CA ILE A 66 3.59 -16.95 -16.63
C ILE A 66 2.46 -16.07 -17.19
N LYS A 67 1.22 -16.55 -17.07
CA LYS A 67 0.02 -15.76 -17.34
C LYS A 67 -0.44 -15.09 -16.06
N LEU A 68 -0.69 -13.78 -16.12
CA LEU A 68 -1.26 -13.01 -15.02
C LEU A 68 -2.79 -13.10 -15.07
N ASP A 69 -3.40 -13.30 -13.92
CA ASP A 69 -4.85 -13.16 -13.77
C ASP A 69 -5.23 -11.68 -13.60
N ALA A 70 -6.53 -11.37 -13.75
CA ALA A 70 -7.04 -10.00 -13.73
C ALA A 70 -6.76 -9.19 -12.45
N LYS A 71 -6.42 -9.86 -11.35
CA LYS A 71 -6.10 -9.24 -10.04
C LYS A 71 -4.65 -9.41 -9.63
N ASP A 72 -3.86 -10.15 -10.40
CA ASP A 72 -2.42 -10.27 -10.15
C ASP A 72 -1.75 -8.94 -10.45
N GLU A 73 -0.70 -8.62 -9.70
CA GLU A 73 0.11 -7.42 -9.92
C GLU A 73 1.56 -7.84 -10.17
N TYR A 74 2.30 -6.99 -10.87
CA TYR A 74 3.75 -7.11 -10.95
C TYR A 74 4.42 -5.78 -10.64
N ARG A 75 5.65 -5.85 -10.13
CA ARG A 75 6.50 -4.69 -9.84
C ARG A 75 7.84 -4.87 -10.54
N LEU A 76 8.37 -3.78 -11.07
CA LEU A 76 9.71 -3.75 -11.66
C LEU A 76 10.70 -3.14 -10.68
N SER A 77 11.92 -3.69 -10.61
CA SER A 77 13.00 -3.04 -9.87
C SER A 77 13.52 -1.76 -10.55
N THR A 78 13.13 -1.53 -11.81
CA THR A 78 13.58 -0.40 -12.64
C THR A 78 12.39 0.22 -13.37
N ALA A 79 12.49 1.50 -13.73
CA ALA A 79 11.39 2.22 -14.40
C ALA A 79 10.99 1.62 -15.77
N LYS A 80 11.93 0.96 -16.45
CA LYS A 80 11.72 0.27 -17.73
C LYS A 80 12.49 -1.04 -17.74
N LEU A 81 12.05 -1.95 -18.61
CA LEU A 81 12.72 -3.23 -18.81
C LEU A 81 14.09 -3.03 -19.47
N LYS A 82 15.14 -3.37 -18.73
CA LYS A 82 16.54 -3.38 -19.17
C LYS A 82 17.24 -4.66 -18.69
N ASP A 83 18.48 -4.86 -19.11
CA ASP A 83 19.30 -5.96 -18.61
C ASP A 83 19.42 -5.90 -17.08
N GLY A 84 19.27 -7.05 -16.41
CA GLY A 84 19.25 -7.21 -14.96
C GLY A 84 17.97 -6.73 -14.26
N THR A 85 16.92 -6.35 -14.99
CA THR A 85 15.63 -5.95 -14.36
C THR A 85 15.03 -7.14 -13.62
N VAL A 86 14.45 -6.88 -12.45
CA VAL A 86 13.67 -7.86 -11.69
C VAL A 86 12.19 -7.57 -11.88
N ILE A 87 11.43 -8.56 -12.35
CA ILE A 87 9.98 -8.55 -12.40
C ILE A 87 9.47 -9.37 -11.23
N SER A 88 8.95 -8.72 -10.20
CA SER A 88 8.31 -9.37 -9.06
C SER A 88 6.82 -9.53 -9.32
N VAL A 89 6.36 -10.76 -9.49
CA VAL A 89 4.95 -11.10 -9.67
C VAL A 89 4.34 -11.44 -8.32
N GLN A 90 3.21 -10.81 -8.02
CA GLN A 90 2.43 -11.06 -6.83
C GLN A 90 1.07 -11.63 -7.25
N ARG A 91 0.83 -12.89 -6.87
CA ARG A 91 -0.43 -13.57 -7.14
C ARG A 91 -1.52 -13.07 -6.21
N ALA A 92 -2.71 -12.85 -6.76
CA ALA A 92 -3.86 -12.40 -6.00
C ALA A 92 -4.42 -13.55 -5.17
N VAL A 93 -4.41 -13.37 -3.86
CA VAL A 93 -4.96 -14.33 -2.91
C VAL A 93 -6.30 -13.83 -2.37
N PRO A 94 -7.25 -14.73 -2.06
CA PRO A 94 -8.49 -14.34 -1.40
C PRO A 94 -8.21 -13.92 0.04
N VAL A 95 -8.83 -12.83 0.47
CA VAL A 95 -8.81 -12.33 1.84
C VAL A 95 -10.21 -11.90 2.24
N THR A 96 -10.52 -12.03 3.54
CA THR A 96 -11.77 -11.53 4.11
C THR A 96 -11.49 -10.19 4.77
N VAL A 97 -12.20 -9.14 4.36
CA VAL A 97 -12.04 -7.80 4.93
C VAL A 97 -13.34 -7.35 5.58
N VAL A 98 -13.23 -6.88 6.82
CA VAL A 98 -14.28 -6.19 7.55
C VAL A 98 -13.94 -4.70 7.59
N PHE A 99 -14.73 -3.87 6.91
CA PHE A 99 -14.55 -2.42 6.87
C PHE A 99 -15.90 -1.71 6.82
N GLN A 100 -16.07 -0.67 7.64
CA GLN A 100 -17.31 0.12 7.73
C GLN A 100 -18.57 -0.75 7.96
N GLY A 101 -18.45 -1.77 8.81
CA GLY A 101 -19.55 -2.69 9.14
C GLY A 101 -19.91 -3.70 8.04
N LYS A 102 -19.17 -3.74 6.92
CA LYS A 102 -19.37 -4.72 5.85
C LYS A 102 -18.26 -5.76 5.86
N THR A 103 -18.62 -7.02 5.66
CA THR A 103 -17.68 -8.13 5.45
C THR A 103 -17.69 -8.52 3.98
N GLU A 104 -16.52 -8.50 3.34
CA GLU A 104 -16.38 -8.85 1.93
C GLU A 104 -15.17 -9.77 1.74
N VAL A 105 -15.32 -10.76 0.84
CA VAL A 105 -14.21 -11.60 0.39
C VAL A 105 -13.74 -11.06 -0.95
N LEU A 106 -12.49 -10.61 -1.02
CA LEU A 106 -11.90 -10.06 -2.25
C LEU A 106 -10.56 -10.74 -2.55
N LYS A 107 -10.18 -10.74 -3.83
CA LYS A 107 -8.83 -11.14 -4.24
C LYS A 107 -7.93 -9.92 -4.35
N THR A 108 -6.75 -10.00 -3.76
CA THR A 108 -5.77 -8.90 -3.77
C THR A 108 -4.35 -9.40 -3.94
N ALA A 109 -3.56 -8.65 -4.70
CA ALA A 109 -2.12 -8.83 -4.84
C ALA A 109 -1.32 -7.75 -4.06
N LYS A 110 -1.96 -7.02 -3.14
CA LYS A 110 -1.25 -6.11 -2.23
C LYS A 110 -0.32 -6.87 -1.30
N LEU A 111 0.80 -6.26 -0.94
CA LEU A 111 1.83 -6.94 -0.16
C LEU A 111 1.48 -7.00 1.33
N THR A 112 0.86 -5.93 1.85
CA THR A 112 0.57 -5.78 3.28
C THR A 112 -0.89 -5.41 3.55
N VAL A 113 -1.33 -5.65 4.79
CA VAL A 113 -2.67 -5.27 5.26
C VAL A 113 -2.89 -3.75 5.15
N GLY A 114 -1.85 -2.95 5.43
CA GLY A 114 -1.89 -1.49 5.29
C GLY A 114 -2.15 -1.04 3.85
N GLU A 115 -1.39 -1.56 2.89
CA GLU A 115 -1.58 -1.25 1.46
C GLU A 115 -3.00 -1.61 0.99
N LEU A 116 -3.54 -2.75 1.45
CA LEU A 116 -4.91 -3.14 1.13
C LEU A 116 -5.93 -2.17 1.75
N ALA A 117 -5.79 -1.86 3.04
CA ALA A 117 -6.73 -0.97 3.73
C ALA A 117 -6.77 0.42 3.08
N GLU A 118 -5.62 0.99 2.71
CA GLU A 118 -5.53 2.26 1.96
C GLU A 118 -6.24 2.17 0.62
N SER A 119 -6.06 1.06 -0.12
CA SER A 119 -6.72 0.86 -1.42
C SER A 119 -8.26 0.79 -1.32
N LEU A 120 -8.78 0.43 -0.14
CA LEU A 120 -10.21 0.44 0.19
C LEU A 120 -10.71 1.81 0.69
N GLY A 121 -9.82 2.79 0.84
CA GLY A 121 -10.13 4.15 1.30
C GLY A 121 -10.04 4.34 2.82
N ALA A 122 -9.44 3.39 3.56
CA ALA A 122 -9.18 3.58 4.98
C ALA A 122 -8.09 4.63 5.22
N LYS A 123 -8.26 5.45 6.26
CA LYS A 123 -7.25 6.41 6.69
C LYS A 123 -6.40 5.78 7.78
N ILE A 124 -5.16 5.39 7.47
CA ILE A 124 -4.29 4.65 8.40
C ILE A 124 -4.09 5.40 9.72
N GLU A 125 -3.94 6.73 9.68
CA GLU A 125 -3.77 7.58 10.87
C GLU A 125 -4.92 7.50 11.88
N THR A 126 -6.14 7.25 11.40
CA THR A 126 -7.35 7.19 12.24
C THR A 126 -8.00 5.82 12.20
N SER A 127 -7.26 4.79 11.80
CA SER A 127 -7.79 3.43 11.69
C SER A 127 -6.89 2.45 12.43
N LYS A 128 -7.50 1.55 13.18
CA LYS A 128 -6.82 0.40 13.76
C LYS A 128 -6.98 -0.80 12.83
N LEU A 129 -5.87 -1.36 12.41
CA LEU A 129 -5.81 -2.56 11.56
C LEU A 129 -5.56 -3.81 12.41
N ILE A 130 -6.33 -4.87 12.13
CA ILE A 130 -6.14 -6.18 12.74
C ILE A 130 -6.17 -7.23 11.62
N PRO A 131 -5.06 -7.94 11.31
CA PRO A 131 -3.72 -7.77 11.84
C PRO A 131 -3.09 -6.39 11.58
N ALA A 132 -1.92 -6.14 12.18
CA ALA A 132 -1.21 -4.88 12.02
C ALA A 132 -0.88 -4.57 10.54
N GLY A 133 -0.76 -3.30 10.19
CA GLY A 133 -0.59 -2.84 8.80
C GLY A 133 0.60 -3.47 8.07
N GLU A 134 1.70 -3.75 8.77
CA GLU A 134 2.91 -4.38 8.21
C GLU A 134 2.76 -5.89 7.94
N THR A 135 1.67 -6.50 8.40
CA THR A 135 1.44 -7.93 8.20
C THR A 135 1.33 -8.22 6.72
N LYS A 136 2.12 -9.19 6.23
CA LYS A 136 2.05 -9.63 4.85
C LYS A 136 0.71 -10.30 4.56
N ILE A 137 0.18 -10.04 3.38
CA ILE A 137 -1.04 -10.71 2.92
C ILE A 137 -0.74 -12.17 2.60
N ALA A 138 -1.64 -13.03 3.03
CA ALA A 138 -1.66 -14.46 2.76
C ALA A 138 -3.10 -14.89 2.41
N ALA A 139 -3.25 -16.05 1.80
CA ALA A 139 -4.57 -16.60 1.50
C ALA A 139 -5.41 -16.80 2.77
N ASP A 140 -6.70 -16.52 2.65
CA ASP A 140 -7.71 -16.67 3.71
C ASP A 140 -7.44 -15.81 4.97
N LEU A 141 -6.61 -14.77 4.82
CA LEU A 141 -6.34 -13.82 5.89
C LEU A 141 -7.60 -13.00 6.19
N HIS A 142 -7.96 -12.94 7.48
CA HIS A 142 -9.05 -12.11 7.98
C HIS A 142 -8.51 -10.78 8.45
N ILE A 143 -9.01 -9.70 7.88
CA ILE A 143 -8.56 -8.34 8.11
C ILE A 143 -9.74 -7.52 8.64
N GLN A 144 -9.53 -6.77 9.71
CA GLN A 144 -10.49 -5.80 10.24
C GLN A 144 -9.87 -4.41 10.22
N VAL A 145 -10.66 -3.46 9.72
CA VAL A 145 -10.30 -2.05 9.65
C VAL A 145 -11.31 -1.27 10.50
N ILE A 146 -10.86 -0.84 11.67
CA ILE A 146 -11.70 -0.17 12.68
C ILE A 146 -11.40 1.32 12.62
N THR A 147 -12.41 2.14 12.31
CA THR A 147 -12.26 3.60 12.29
C THR A 147 -12.37 4.17 13.70
N LEU A 148 -11.38 4.93 14.13
CA LEU A 148 -11.36 5.59 15.43
C LEU A 148 -11.71 7.07 15.29
N THR A 149 -12.72 7.53 16.02
CA THR A 149 -13.12 8.94 16.04
C THR A 149 -13.29 9.45 17.47
N GLN A 150 -13.11 10.76 17.65
CA GLN A 150 -13.26 11.43 18.93
C GLN A 150 -14.21 12.61 18.76
N GLN A 151 -15.06 12.85 19.76
CA GLN A 151 -15.96 13.99 19.80
C GLN A 151 -15.90 14.64 21.18
N THR A 152 -15.79 15.96 21.20
CA THR A 152 -15.85 16.72 22.44
C THR A 152 -17.24 17.33 22.59
N VAL A 153 -17.88 17.09 23.73
CA VAL A 153 -19.22 17.58 24.04
C VAL A 153 -19.18 18.39 25.31
N GLU A 154 -19.79 19.57 25.29
CA GLU A 154 -20.02 20.38 26.48
C GLU A 154 -21.30 19.92 27.19
N ARG A 155 -21.21 19.73 28.50
CA ARG A 155 -22.33 19.36 29.35
C ARG A 155 -22.44 20.34 30.51
N GLU A 156 -23.64 20.84 30.72
CA GLU A 156 -23.95 21.67 31.88
C GLU A 156 -24.30 20.75 33.06
N VAL A 157 -23.62 20.93 34.19
CA VAL A 157 -23.88 20.23 35.45
C VAL A 157 -24.18 21.25 36.55
N ALA A 158 -25.09 20.91 37.45
CA ALA A 158 -25.40 21.75 38.61
C ALA A 158 -24.17 21.88 39.51
N GLU A 159 -23.84 23.11 39.89
CA GLU A 159 -22.80 23.42 40.88
C GLU A 159 -23.48 23.85 42.18
N PRO A 160 -23.47 23.00 43.22
CA PRO A 160 -24.21 23.29 44.46
C PRO A 160 -23.73 24.56 45.14
N PHE A 161 -24.66 25.34 45.69
CA PHE A 161 -24.31 26.50 46.50
C PHE A 161 -23.60 26.10 47.80
N THR A 162 -22.78 27.00 48.34
CA THR A 162 -22.12 26.81 49.64
C THR A 162 -22.94 27.43 50.77
N ILE A 163 -22.90 26.81 51.96
CA ILE A 163 -23.59 27.31 53.15
C ILE A 163 -22.60 28.05 54.03
N ILE A 164 -22.85 29.33 54.29
CA ILE A 164 -22.09 30.14 55.24
C ILE A 164 -22.95 30.38 56.49
N ARG A 165 -22.41 30.05 57.66
CA ARG A 165 -23.07 30.28 58.96
C ARG A 165 -22.46 31.50 59.63
N GLN A 166 -23.29 32.49 59.92
CA GLN A 166 -22.88 33.71 60.63
C GLN A 166 -23.56 33.77 62.00
N PRO A 167 -22.81 33.84 63.12
CA PRO A 167 -23.39 34.01 64.45
C PRO A 167 -24.06 35.38 64.61
N ASP A 168 -25.25 35.40 65.23
CA ASP A 168 -25.98 36.62 65.60
C ASP A 168 -26.30 36.59 67.10
N SER A 169 -25.89 37.63 67.84
CA SER A 169 -26.07 37.72 69.29
C SER A 169 -27.48 38.11 69.72
N THR A 170 -28.34 38.52 68.79
CA THR A 170 -29.75 38.90 69.05
C THR A 170 -30.71 37.72 68.96
N MET A 171 -30.27 36.56 68.45
CA MET A 171 -31.09 35.36 68.26
C MET A 171 -30.97 34.38 69.43
N SER A 172 -32.02 33.60 69.67
CA SER A 172 -32.01 32.58 70.71
C SER A 172 -31.07 31.43 70.33
N LYS A 173 -30.45 30.79 71.33
CA LYS A 173 -29.54 29.67 71.10
C LYS A 173 -30.29 28.50 70.46
N GLY A 174 -29.81 28.06 69.29
CA GLY A 174 -30.41 26.98 68.51
C GLY A 174 -31.41 27.44 67.46
N GLU A 175 -31.70 28.74 67.38
CA GLU A 175 -32.50 29.32 66.30
C GLU A 175 -31.62 29.58 65.06
N GLU A 176 -32.06 29.10 63.90
CA GLU A 176 -31.43 29.38 62.60
C GLU A 176 -32.42 30.15 61.73
N LYS A 177 -31.94 31.20 61.04
CA LYS A 177 -32.72 31.96 60.08
C LYS A 177 -31.94 32.08 58.78
N VAL A 178 -32.59 31.73 57.67
CA VAL A 178 -32.03 31.92 56.33
C VAL A 178 -32.08 33.41 56.01
N LEU A 179 -30.91 34.04 55.86
CA LEU A 179 -30.78 35.44 55.45
C LEU A 179 -30.89 35.58 53.93
N GLU A 180 -30.25 34.66 53.21
CA GLU A 180 -30.24 34.62 51.76
C GLU A 180 -30.31 33.16 51.29
N ALA A 181 -31.23 32.86 50.38
CA ALA A 181 -31.37 31.53 49.83
C ALA A 181 -30.31 31.32 48.74
N GLY A 182 -29.45 30.32 48.93
CA GLY A 182 -28.52 29.88 47.88
C GLY A 182 -29.27 29.31 46.68
N GLN A 183 -28.70 29.48 45.49
CA GLN A 183 -29.19 28.87 44.26
C GLN A 183 -28.03 28.08 43.64
N ASP A 184 -28.34 26.88 43.17
CA ASP A 184 -27.35 26.09 42.44
C ASP A 184 -26.92 26.86 41.19
N GLY A 185 -25.60 26.97 41.04
CA GLY A 185 -24.98 27.46 39.83
C GLY A 185 -25.01 26.41 38.72
N LYS A 186 -24.50 26.82 37.56
CA LYS A 186 -24.29 25.94 36.41
C LYS A 186 -22.82 25.96 36.05
N LYS A 187 -22.24 24.78 35.90
CA LYS A 187 -20.87 24.60 35.45
C LYS A 187 -20.87 23.85 34.12
N THR A 188 -20.21 24.43 33.13
CA THR A 188 -19.93 23.73 31.87
C THR A 188 -18.71 22.85 32.06
N ILE A 189 -18.88 21.55 31.85
CA ILE A 189 -17.80 20.57 31.77
C ILE A 189 -17.63 20.12 30.33
N THR A 190 -16.38 19.85 29.95
CA THR A 190 -16.03 19.29 28.64
C THR A 190 -15.83 17.79 28.80
N VAL A 191 -16.54 17.00 28.01
CA VAL A 191 -16.45 15.53 28.00
C VAL A 191 -15.92 15.09 26.63
N GLN A 192 -14.88 14.26 26.62
CA GLN A 192 -14.32 13.66 25.41
C GLN A 192 -14.87 12.25 25.21
N LEU A 193 -15.62 12.05 24.13
CA LEU A 193 -16.18 10.77 23.71
C LEU A 193 -15.27 10.12 22.67
N ASN A 194 -14.97 8.82 22.83
CA ASN A 194 -14.21 8.03 21.87
C ASN A 194 -15.12 6.98 21.22
N PHE A 195 -14.95 6.76 19.91
CA PHE A 195 -15.75 5.83 19.12
C PHE A 195 -14.86 4.87 18.31
N ALA A 196 -15.36 3.65 18.13
CA ALA A 196 -14.82 2.64 17.21
C ALA A 196 -15.94 2.22 16.24
N ASP A 197 -15.74 2.41 14.93
CA ASP A 197 -16.74 2.20 13.89
C ASP A 197 -18.10 2.88 14.19
N GLY A 198 -18.05 4.08 14.75
CA GLY A 198 -19.23 4.87 15.13
C GLY A 198 -19.92 4.41 16.42
N VAL A 199 -19.43 3.35 17.08
CA VAL A 199 -19.93 2.90 18.39
C VAL A 199 -19.09 3.53 19.49
N GLN A 200 -19.73 4.19 20.46
CA GLN A 200 -19.04 4.81 21.59
C GLN A 200 -18.37 3.73 22.46
N VAL A 201 -17.06 3.88 22.69
CA VAL A 201 -16.27 2.94 23.50
C VAL A 201 -15.86 3.52 24.85
N SER A 202 -15.69 4.83 24.97
CA SER A 202 -15.39 5.48 26.25
C SER A 202 -15.78 6.96 26.27
N ALA A 203 -15.86 7.52 27.48
CA ALA A 203 -16.02 8.94 27.76
C ALA A 203 -15.02 9.34 28.86
N GLN A 204 -14.36 10.49 28.72
CA GLN A 204 -13.40 11.05 29.67
C GLN A 204 -13.73 12.51 29.99
#